data_AF-A0A7K7A015-F1
#
_entry.id   AF-A0A7K7A015-F1
#
_cell.length_a   1.000
_cell.length_b   1.000
_cell.length_c   1.000
_cell.angle_alpha   90.00
_cell.angle_beta   90.00
_cell.angle_gamma   90.00
#
_symmetry.space_group_name_H-M   'P 1'
#
loop_
_entity.id
_entity.type
_entity.pdbx_description
1 polymer ?
#
loop_
_entity_poly.entity_id
_entity_poly.type
_entity_poly.pdbx_seq_one_letter_code
_entity_poly.pdbx_strand_id
1 'polypeptide(L)' 'CHQYTNRSCEECLKNVTCLWCVSSQECVEYPVRRILPPSDLCELRSARWGVCWVNFEALIIAMSVVGGIILIMLGVCC' A
#
# COMPACT_ATOMS: atom_id res chain seq x y z
N CYS A 1 6.29 11.80 7.86
CA CYS A 1 5.66 10.51 8.27
C CYS A 1 5.98 10.16 9.73
N HIS A 2 7.25 10.15 10.16
CA HIS A 2 7.66 9.71 11.51
C HIS A 2 6.94 10.33 12.72
N GLN A 3 6.44 11.57 12.62
CA GLN A 3 5.67 12.23 13.69
C GLN A 3 4.38 11.48 14.07
N TYR A 4 3.85 10.65 13.17
CA TYR A 4 2.64 9.85 13.37
C TYR A 4 2.93 8.42 13.85
N THR A 5 4.19 8.10 14.17
CA THR A 5 4.55 6.81 14.79
C THR A 5 3.84 6.65 16.13
N ASN A 6 3.32 5.45 16.42
CA ASN A 6 2.46 5.15 17.58
C ASN A 6 1.17 6.00 17.69
N ARG A 7 0.71 6.60 16.59
CA ARG A 7 -0.61 7.25 16.49
C ARG A 7 -1.61 6.30 15.82
N SER A 8 -2.49 6.86 15.01
CA SER A 8 -3.42 6.10 14.18
C SER A 8 -2.93 6.01 12.73
N CYS A 9 -3.33 4.92 12.11
CA CYS A 9 -3.04 4.63 10.71
C CYS A 9 -3.72 5.66 9.78
N GLU A 10 -4.90 6.14 10.14
CA GLU A 10 -5.62 7.21 9.43
C GLU A 10 -4.87 8.54 9.45
N GLU A 11 -4.22 8.89 10.57
CA GLU A 11 -3.38 10.09 10.65
C GLU A 11 -2.11 9.94 9.82
N CYS A 12 -1.47 8.77 9.86
CA CYS A 12 -0.28 8.48 9.06
C CYS A 12 -0.56 8.53 7.55
N LEU A 13 -1.66 7.91 7.12
CA LEU A 13 -2.01 7.74 5.71
C LEU A 13 -2.78 8.92 5.12
N LYS A 14 -2.90 10.04 5.85
CA LYS A 14 -3.34 11.32 5.26
C LYS A 14 -2.49 11.72 4.06
N ASN A 15 -1.21 11.33 4.06
CA ASN A 15 -0.30 11.54 2.94
C ASN A 15 0.08 10.20 2.30
N VAL A 16 -0.16 10.09 0.98
CA VAL A 16 0.18 8.91 0.18
C VAL A 16 1.68 8.65 0.06
N THR A 17 2.53 9.60 0.45
CA THR A 17 3.98 9.40 0.55
C THR A 17 4.39 8.66 1.82
N CYS A 18 3.46 8.44 2.76
CA CYS A 18 3.70 7.70 3.99
C CYS A 18 3.18 6.26 3.89
N LEU A 19 3.83 5.38 4.65
CA LEU A 19 3.46 3.99 4.81
C LEU A 19 3.30 3.68 6.31
N TRP A 20 2.22 3.00 6.64
CA TRP A 20 1.95 2.56 8.01
C TRP A 20 2.28 1.08 8.16
N CYS A 21 3.09 0.75 9.16
CA CYS A 21 3.39 -0.63 9.53
C CYS A 21 2.59 -1.03 10.77
N VAL A 22 1.72 -2.02 10.63
CA VAL A 22 0.91 -2.52 11.76
C VAL A 22 1.76 -3.32 12.75
N SER A 23 2.76 -4.07 12.28
CA SER A 23 3.60 -4.92 13.14
C SER A 23 4.40 -4.11 14.15
N SER A 24 5.02 -3.01 13.73
CA SER A 24 5.80 -2.12 14.60
C SER A 24 5.03 -0.90 15.10
N GLN A 25 3.82 -0.63 14.58
CA GLN A 25 3.03 0.59 14.84
C GLN A 25 3.78 1.88 14.47
N GLU A 26 4.48 1.84 13.33
CA GLU A 26 5.35 2.91 12.87
C GLU A 26 4.83 3.55 11.58
N CYS A 27 4.99 4.87 11.48
CA CYS A 27 4.68 5.62 10.27
C CYS A 27 5.99 6.06 9.60
N VAL A 28 6.37 5.39 8.52
CA VAL A 28 7.62 5.64 7.80
C VAL A 28 7.34 6.24 6.43
N GLU A 29 8.35 6.85 5.82
CA GLU A 29 8.22 7.38 4.47
C GLU A 29 8.33 6.23 3.46
N TYR A 30 7.43 6.19 2.49
CA TYR A 30 7.44 5.14 1.48
C TYR A 30 8.65 5.30 0.56
N PRO A 31 9.55 4.32 0.47
CA PRO A 31 10.73 4.45 -0.37
C PRO A 31 10.34 4.33 -1.85
N VAL A 32 10.00 5.45 -2.50
CA VAL A 32 9.59 5.52 -3.92
C VAL A 32 10.60 4.91 -4.90
N ARG A 33 11.85 4.74 -4.47
CA ARG A 33 12.91 4.06 -5.23
C ARG A 33 12.70 2.55 -5.35
N ARG A 34 11.88 1.94 -4.49
CA ARG A 34 11.55 0.52 -4.52
C ARG A 34 10.04 0.34 -4.57
N ILE A 35 9.56 -0.36 -5.60
CA ILE A 35 8.13 -0.62 -5.82
C ILE A 35 7.49 -1.38 -4.67
N LEU A 36 8.26 -2.13 -3.87
CA LEU A 36 7.80 -2.77 -2.66
C LEU A 36 8.70 -2.36 -1.49
N PRO A 37 8.12 -2.08 -0.31
CA PRO A 37 8.90 -1.88 0.89
C PRO A 37 9.62 -3.21 1.20
N PRO A 38 10.91 -3.16 1.57
CA PRO A 38 11.63 -4.37 1.96
C PRO A 38 11.01 -4.96 3.23
N SER A 39 10.89 -6.30 3.27
CA SER A 39 10.31 -7.03 4.40
C SER A 39 11.00 -6.75 5.73
N ASP A 40 12.29 -6.37 5.69
CA ASP A 40 13.07 -5.94 6.85
C ASP A 40 12.52 -4.67 7.52
N LEU A 41 11.86 -3.78 6.77
CA LEU A 41 11.23 -2.57 7.32
C LEU A 41 9.80 -2.86 7.81
N CYS A 42 9.04 -3.64 7.03
CA CYS A 42 7.69 -4.06 7.37
C CYS A 42 7.28 -5.22 6.46
N GLU A 43 6.60 -6.22 7.01
CA GLU A 43 6.01 -7.27 6.19
C GLU A 43 4.94 -6.69 5.26
N LEU A 44 4.93 -7.14 4.01
CA LEU A 44 3.94 -6.75 3.00
C LEU A 44 2.49 -6.94 3.50
N ARG A 45 2.28 -7.96 4.33
CA ARG A 45 0.97 -8.29 4.90
C ARG A 45 0.54 -7.30 5.97
N SER A 46 1.44 -6.62 6.66
CA SER A 46 1.11 -5.63 7.70
C SER A 46 1.34 -4.18 7.25
N ALA A 47 1.92 -3.99 6.06
CA ALA A 47 2.08 -2.71 5.41
C ALA A 47 0.75 -2.20 4.81
N ARG A 48 0.40 -0.96 5.15
CA ARG A 48 -0.76 -0.23 4.63
C ARG A 48 -0.30 1.05 3.93
N TRP A 49 -0.88 1.33 2.76
CA TRP A 49 -0.50 2.47 1.93
C TRP A 49 -1.74 3.09 1.29
N GLY A 50 -1.85 4.42 1.39
CA GLY A 50 -2.99 5.22 0.92
C GLY A 50 -4.27 5.04 1.73
N VAL A 51 -4.62 3.81 2.11
CA VAL A 51 -5.81 3.47 2.89
C VAL A 51 -5.47 2.54 4.05
N CYS A 52 -6.20 2.67 5.16
CA CYS A 52 -5.91 1.90 6.37
C CYS A 52 -6.58 0.52 6.41
N TRP A 53 -7.70 0.35 5.71
CA TRP A 53 -8.48 -0.90 5.79
C TRP A 53 -8.03 -1.95 4.76
N VAL A 54 -7.22 -1.59 3.76
CA VAL A 54 -6.68 -2.51 2.74
C VAL A 54 -5.16 -2.61 2.92
N ASN A 55 -4.64 -3.84 2.85
CA ASN A 55 -3.21 -4.08 2.91
C ASN A 55 -2.59 -4.02 1.51
N PHE A 56 -1.27 -3.88 1.45
CA PHE A 56 -0.55 -3.73 0.18
C PHE A 56 -0.80 -4.89 -0.80
N GLU A 57 -0.86 -6.12 -0.30
CA GLU A 57 -1.17 -7.33 -1.09
C GLU A 57 -2.53 -7.24 -1.80
N ALA A 58 -3.58 -6.88 -1.07
CA ALA A 58 -4.93 -6.78 -1.62
C ALA A 58 -5.05 -5.64 -2.65
N LEU A 59 -4.29 -4.56 -2.48
CA LEU A 59 -4.26 -3.46 -3.45
C LEU A 59 -3.64 -3.91 -4.79
N ILE A 60 -2.53 -4.66 -4.75
CA ILE A 60 -1.87 -5.19 -5.95
C ILE A 60 -2.82 -6.15 -6.70
N ILE A 61 -3.50 -7.03 -5.96
CA ILE A 61 -4.48 -7.96 -6.56
C ILE A 61 -5.59 -7.16 -7.24
N ALA A 62 -6.15 -6.14 -6.58
CA ALA A 62 -7.20 -5.32 -7.15
C ALA A 62 -6.76 -4.61 -8.45
N MET A 63 -5.56 -4.00 -8.47
CA MET A 63 -5.00 -3.39 -9.68
C MET A 63 -4.79 -4.41 -10.80
N SER A 64 -4.34 -5.62 -10.47
CA SER A 64 -4.14 -6.69 -11.44
C SER A 64 -5.45 -7.16 -12.06
N VAL A 65 -6.50 -7.33 -11.25
CA VAL A 65 -7.84 -7.72 -11.72
C VAL A 65 -8.45 -6.65 -12.63
N VAL A 66 -8.38 -5.38 -12.23
CA VAL A 66 -8.88 -4.26 -13.05
C VAL A 66 -8.13 -4.19 -14.38
N GLY A 67 -6.80 -4.31 -14.37
CA GLY A 67 -5.99 -4.37 -15.59
C GLY A 67 -6.37 -5.54 -16.49
N GLY A 68 -6.54 -6.74 -15.93
CA GLY A 68 -6.98 -7.92 -16.66
C GLY A 68 -8.36 -7.75 -17.30
N ILE A 69 -9.32 -7.17 -16.59
CA ILE A 69 -10.65 -6.87 -17.12
C ILE A 69 -10.54 -5.89 -18.30
N ILE A 70 -9.78 -4.79 -18.16
CA ILE A 70 -9.60 -3.81 -19.24
C ILE A 70 -8.98 -4.47 -20.48
N LEU A 71 -7.97 -5.32 -20.30
CA LEU A 71 -7.34 -6.04 -21.42
C LEU A 71 -8.31 -7.02 -22.10
N ILE A 72 -9.11 -7.75 -21.34
CA ILE A 72 -10.13 -8.66 -21.90
C ILE A 72 -11.19 -7.87 -22.66
N MET A 73 -11.67 -6.76 -22.10
CA MET A 73 -12.66 -5.90 -22.76
C MET A 73 -12.13 -5.37 -24.09
N LEU A 74 -10.89 -4.90 -24.15
CA LEU A 74 -10.28 -4.40 -25.39
C LEU A 74 -9.96 -5.53 -26.39
N GLY A 75 -9.54 -6.71 -25.91
CA GLY A 75 -9.16 -7.82 -26.77
C GLY A 75 -10.33 -8.66 -27.30
N VAL A 76 -11.49 -8.62 -26.63
CA VAL A 76 -12.67 -9.40 -27.01
C VAL A 76 -13.77 -8.51 -27.59
N CYS A 77 -13.87 -7.24 -27.18
CA CYS A 77 -14.88 -6.30 -27.69
C CYS A 77 -14.39 -5.37 -28.81
N CYS A 78 -13.14 -5.51 -29.28
CA CYS A 78 -12.63 -4.94 -30.55
C CYS A 78 -12.34 -6.07 -31.54
#